data_AF-A0A925V973-F1
#
_entry.id   AF-A0A925V973-F1
#
_cell.length_a   1.000
_cell.length_b   1.000
_cell.length_c   1.000
_cell.angle_alpha   90.00
_cell.angle_beta   90.00
_cell.angle_gamma   90.00
#
_symmetry.space_group_name_H-M   'P 1'
#
loop_
_entity.id
_entity.type
_entity.pdbx_description
1 polymer ?
#
loop_
_entity_poly.entity_id
_entity_poly.type
_entity_poly.pdbx_seq_one_letter_code
_entity_poly.pdbx_strand_id
1 'polypeptide(L)'
;MAKARRAIAKSDFVEKNLAAALERLAVAAAAGERATAARGKEGKQLAITVKRLSKKRASQAKRRLGASKRARKSPSGDTRKALRTAVRELAGTTKALSKAKALKAAHATEYAALRIASRRASGYAKAIAQIDRALGRSAD
;
A
#
# COMPACT_ATOMS: atom_id res chain seq x y z
N MET A 1 59.53 -1.96 11.29
CA MET A 1 58.12 -2.02 10.85
C MET A 1 57.20 -2.01 12.06
N ALA A 2 56.76 -0.83 12.51
CA ALA A 2 55.81 -0.75 13.63
C ALA A 2 54.45 -1.30 13.19
N LYS A 3 54.02 -2.43 13.76
CA LYS A 3 52.66 -2.96 13.55
C LYS A 3 51.68 -1.92 14.08
N ALA A 4 50.88 -1.32 13.19
CA ALA A 4 49.81 -0.41 13.56
C ALA A 4 48.89 -1.12 14.57
N ARG A 5 48.83 -0.60 15.81
CA ARG A 5 47.87 -1.08 16.81
C ARG A 5 46.48 -0.83 16.23
N ARG A 6 45.69 -1.89 16.02
CA ARG A 6 44.28 -1.77 15.64
C ARG A 6 43.60 -0.87 16.69
N ALA A 7 43.03 0.25 16.24
CA ALA A 7 42.27 1.13 17.13
C ALA A 7 41.04 0.34 17.63
N ILE A 8 41.06 -0.04 18.91
CA ILE A 8 39.92 -0.68 19.56
C ILE A 8 38.96 0.45 19.96
N ALA A 9 37.68 0.32 19.56
CA ALA A 9 36.67 1.29 19.93
C ALA A 9 36.52 1.36 21.45
N LYS A 10 36.40 2.58 21.99
CA LYS A 10 36.10 2.78 23.42
C LYS A 10 34.67 2.30 23.72
N SER A 11 34.45 1.79 24.93
CA SER A 11 33.13 1.35 25.44
C SER A 11 32.04 2.39 25.17
N ASP A 12 32.29 3.65 25.53
CA ASP A 12 31.30 4.73 25.45
C ASP A 12 30.86 5.01 24.02
N PHE A 13 31.76 4.82 23.04
CA PHE A 13 31.41 4.95 21.63
C PHE A 13 30.46 3.83 21.21
N VAL A 14 30.71 2.61 21.65
CA VAL A 14 29.86 1.44 21.37
C VAL A 14 28.49 1.61 22.01
N GLU A 15 28.43 2.00 23.29
CA GLU A 15 27.17 2.23 24.02
C GLU A 15 26.30 3.30 23.37
N LYS A 16 26.87 4.46 22.99
CA LYS A 16 26.12 5.53 22.32
C LYS A 16 25.53 5.08 20.98
N ASN A 17 26.30 4.33 20.20
CA ASN A 17 25.83 3.81 18.91
C ASN A 17 24.72 2.77 19.09
N LEU A 18 24.84 1.89 20.09
CA LEU A 18 23.80 0.93 20.43
C LEU A 18 22.51 1.63 20.88
N ALA A 19 22.60 2.60 21.80
CA ALA A 19 21.44 3.38 22.24
C ALA A 19 20.72 4.06 21.06
N ALA A 20 21.49 4.72 20.17
CA ALA A 20 20.93 5.35 18.98
C ALA A 20 20.31 4.33 18.00
N ALA A 21 20.90 3.14 17.84
CA ALA A 21 20.35 2.09 17.00
C ALA A 21 19.02 1.55 17.55
N LEU A 22 18.92 1.37 18.86
CA LEU A 22 17.69 0.94 19.54
C LEU A 22 16.58 1.98 19.43
N GLU A 23 16.90 3.25 19.61
CA GLU A 23 15.95 4.34 19.40
C GLU A 23 15.42 4.35 17.96
N ARG A 24 16.32 4.27 16.97
CA ARG A 24 15.93 4.19 15.55
C ARG A 24 15.06 2.97 15.26
N LEU A 25 15.34 1.83 15.87
CA LEU A 25 14.54 0.62 15.73
C LEU A 25 13.13 0.81 16.31
N ALA A 26 13.01 1.42 17.49
CA ALA A 26 11.72 1.72 18.11
C ALA A 26 10.88 2.69 17.25
N VAL A 27 11.53 3.76 16.73
CA VAL A 27 10.89 4.71 15.80
C VAL A 27 10.42 3.99 14.53
N ALA A 28 11.27 3.15 13.92
CA ALA A 28 10.93 2.40 12.72
C ALA A 28 9.77 1.43 12.95
N ALA A 29 9.73 0.74 14.10
CA ALA A 29 8.64 -0.16 14.46
C ALA A 29 7.30 0.60 14.58
N ALA A 30 7.29 1.71 15.34
CA ALA A 30 6.10 2.53 15.52
C ALA A 30 5.61 3.17 14.20
N ALA A 31 6.54 3.67 13.39
CA ALA A 31 6.23 4.22 12.07
C ALA A 31 5.65 3.14 11.13
N GLY A 32 6.22 1.93 11.16
CA GLY A 32 5.73 0.78 10.39
C GLY A 32 4.31 0.38 10.78
N GLU A 33 3.98 0.36 12.07
CA GLU A 33 2.62 0.04 12.55
C GLU A 33 1.60 1.09 12.09
N ARG A 34 1.92 2.38 12.21
CA ARG A 34 1.05 3.46 11.72
C ARG A 34 0.87 3.40 10.20
N ALA A 35 1.95 3.18 9.46
CA ALA A 35 1.94 3.11 8.01
C ALA A 35 1.14 1.89 7.52
N THR A 36 1.28 0.72 8.16
CA THR A 36 0.47 -0.46 7.83
C THR A 36 -1.01 -0.24 8.14
N ALA A 37 -1.35 0.39 9.26
CA ALA A 37 -2.75 0.72 9.57
C ALA A 37 -3.35 1.68 8.52
N ALA A 38 -2.62 2.73 8.12
CA ALA A 38 -3.05 3.70 7.13
C ALA A 38 -3.23 3.06 5.73
N ARG A 39 -2.22 2.36 5.24
CA ARG A 39 -2.27 1.65 3.95
C ARG A 39 -3.32 0.54 3.95
N GLY A 40 -3.57 -0.11 5.09
CA GLY A 40 -4.67 -1.06 5.23
C GLY A 40 -6.04 -0.44 4.93
N LYS A 41 -6.29 0.80 5.36
CA LYS A 41 -7.53 1.55 5.06
C LYS A 41 -7.59 1.95 3.58
N GLU A 42 -6.49 2.43 3.03
CA GLU A 42 -6.39 2.81 1.61
C GLU A 42 -6.67 1.62 0.68
N GLY A 43 -6.10 0.45 0.97
CA GLY A 43 -6.36 -0.78 0.22
C GLY A 43 -7.84 -1.18 0.21
N LYS A 44 -8.57 -0.99 1.32
CA LYS A 44 -10.03 -1.21 1.38
C LYS A 44 -10.77 -0.22 0.48
N GLN A 45 -10.38 1.05 0.49
CA GLN A 45 -11.00 2.10 -0.33
C GLN A 45 -10.77 1.86 -1.84
N LEU A 46 -9.58 1.41 -2.22
CA LEU A 46 -9.27 1.00 -3.60
C LEU A 46 -10.13 -0.19 -4.03
N ALA A 47 -10.33 -1.18 -3.16
CA ALA A 47 -11.20 -2.32 -3.45
C ALA A 47 -12.67 -1.91 -3.66
N ILE A 48 -13.20 -1.02 -2.82
CA ILE A 48 -14.55 -0.45 -2.96
C ILE A 48 -14.67 0.30 -4.30
N THR A 49 -13.67 1.11 -4.63
CA THR A 49 -13.65 1.89 -5.87
C THR A 49 -13.67 0.98 -7.11
N VAL A 50 -12.83 -0.06 -7.13
CA VAL A 50 -12.81 -1.06 -8.22
C VAL A 50 -14.15 -1.77 -8.35
N LYS A 51 -14.78 -2.18 -7.24
CA LYS A 51 -16.11 -2.83 -7.25
C LYS A 51 -17.18 -1.88 -7.81
N ARG A 52 -17.20 -0.63 -7.35
CA ARG A 52 -18.15 0.40 -7.81
C ARG A 52 -18.01 0.67 -9.31
N LEU A 53 -16.78 0.88 -9.80
CA LEU A 53 -16.50 1.12 -11.21
C LEU A 53 -16.84 -0.09 -12.08
N SER A 54 -16.62 -1.31 -11.56
CA SER A 54 -16.99 -2.55 -12.28
C SER A 54 -18.50 -2.65 -12.47
N LYS A 55 -19.28 -2.39 -11.41
CA LYS A 55 -20.76 -2.33 -11.49
C LYS A 55 -21.23 -1.23 -12.45
N LYS A 56 -20.65 -0.03 -12.37
CA LYS A 56 -20.97 1.09 -13.26
C LYS A 56 -20.70 0.75 -14.73
N ARG A 57 -19.55 0.14 -15.04
CA ARG A 57 -19.20 -0.32 -16.39
C ARG A 57 -20.23 -1.30 -16.92
N ALA A 58 -20.64 -2.28 -16.12
CA ALA A 58 -21.64 -3.28 -16.54
C ALA A 58 -22.99 -2.62 -16.86
N SER A 59 -23.45 -1.68 -16.03
CA SER A 59 -24.68 -0.92 -16.29
C SER A 59 -24.59 -0.08 -17.56
N GLN A 60 -23.48 0.65 -17.76
CA GLN A 60 -23.27 1.46 -18.96
C GLN A 60 -23.13 0.61 -20.22
N ALA A 61 -22.55 -0.59 -20.14
CA ALA A 61 -22.51 -1.52 -21.27
C ALA A 61 -23.93 -1.94 -21.71
N LYS A 62 -24.82 -2.23 -20.76
CA LYS A 62 -26.24 -2.49 -21.04
C LYS A 62 -26.92 -1.28 -21.68
N ARG A 63 -26.69 -0.07 -21.16
CA ARG A 63 -27.23 1.17 -21.74
C ARG A 63 -26.75 1.41 -23.17
N ARG A 64 -25.46 1.20 -23.45
CA ARG A 64 -24.88 1.29 -24.81
C ARG A 64 -25.57 0.33 -25.78
N LEU A 65 -25.76 -0.93 -25.36
CA LEU A 65 -26.46 -1.92 -26.18
C LEU A 65 -27.90 -1.50 -26.48
N GLY A 66 -28.64 -1.01 -25.48
CA GLY A 66 -30.00 -0.50 -25.68
C GLY A 66 -30.07 0.73 -26.59
N ALA A 67 -29.14 1.69 -26.42
CA ALA A 67 -29.04 2.86 -27.30
C ALA A 67 -28.70 2.47 -28.74
N SER A 68 -27.81 1.49 -28.94
CA SER A 68 -27.45 0.97 -30.26
C SER A 68 -28.65 0.31 -30.95
N LYS A 69 -29.41 -0.53 -30.24
CA LYS A 69 -30.64 -1.14 -30.76
C LYS A 69 -31.66 -0.08 -31.20
N ARG A 70 -31.87 0.97 -30.38
CA ARG A 70 -32.78 2.08 -30.71
C ARG A 70 -32.31 2.91 -31.91
N ALA A 71 -31.03 3.24 -31.98
CA ALA A 71 -30.46 3.98 -33.11
C ALA A 71 -30.57 3.22 -34.43
N ARG A 72 -30.55 1.88 -34.39
CA ARG A 72 -30.78 1.02 -35.57
C ARG A 72 -32.27 0.97 -35.96
N LYS A 73 -33.17 0.83 -34.99
CA LYS A 73 -34.62 0.69 -35.24
C LYS A 73 -35.27 2.01 -35.67
N SER A 74 -34.85 3.13 -35.09
CA SER A 74 -35.43 4.46 -35.32
C SER A 74 -34.30 5.50 -35.39
N PRO A 75 -33.63 5.61 -36.54
CA PRO A 75 -32.51 6.54 -36.70
C PRO A 75 -33.01 7.98 -36.64
N SER A 76 -32.55 8.73 -35.64
CA SER A 76 -32.83 10.17 -35.49
C SER A 76 -31.61 10.91 -34.96
N GLY A 77 -31.65 12.24 -34.91
CA GLY A 77 -30.60 13.03 -34.25
C GLY A 77 -30.41 12.62 -32.78
N ASP A 78 -31.53 12.44 -32.08
CA ASP A 78 -31.54 12.11 -30.65
C ASP A 78 -31.03 10.70 -30.36
N THR A 79 -31.43 9.69 -31.15
CA THR A 79 -30.95 8.32 -30.93
C THR A 79 -29.45 8.18 -31.21
N ARG A 80 -28.92 8.93 -32.19
CA ARG A 80 -27.48 9.04 -32.45
C ARG A 80 -26.75 9.75 -31.30
N LYS A 81 -27.29 10.85 -30.79
CA LYS A 81 -26.71 11.59 -29.65
C LYS A 81 -26.66 10.71 -28.39
N ALA A 82 -27.75 10.01 -28.08
CA ALA A 82 -27.82 9.08 -26.95
C ALA A 82 -26.79 7.94 -27.06
N LEU A 83 -26.60 7.37 -28.26
CA LEU A 83 -25.58 6.35 -28.50
C LEU A 83 -24.16 6.90 -28.29
N ARG A 84 -23.85 8.08 -28.82
CA ARG A 84 -22.53 8.74 -28.63
C ARG A 84 -22.24 9.00 -27.15
N THR A 85 -23.22 9.50 -26.40
CA THR A 85 -23.09 9.70 -24.94
C THR A 85 -22.82 8.39 -24.22
N ALA A 86 -23.58 7.33 -24.51
CA ALA A 86 -23.38 6.02 -23.89
C ALA A 86 -22.00 5.41 -24.20
N VAL A 87 -21.48 5.61 -25.41
CA VAL A 87 -20.12 5.19 -25.79
C VAL A 87 -19.07 5.97 -25.01
N ARG A 88 -19.18 7.30 -24.96
CA ARG A 88 -18.23 8.18 -24.24
C ARG A 88 -18.18 7.86 -22.75
N GLU A 89 -19.34 7.69 -22.13
CA GLU A 89 -19.45 7.31 -20.72
C GLU A 89 -18.82 5.96 -20.40
N LEU A 90 -19.08 4.95 -21.24
CA LEU A 90 -18.52 3.61 -21.05
C LEU A 90 -16.99 3.62 -21.20
N ALA A 91 -16.48 4.37 -22.18
CA ALA A 91 -15.04 4.54 -22.38
C ALA A 91 -14.38 5.22 -21.16
N GLY A 92 -14.99 6.29 -20.64
CA GLY A 92 -14.52 6.98 -19.43
C GLY A 92 -14.46 6.07 -18.22
N THR A 93 -15.52 5.32 -17.93
CA THR A 93 -15.55 4.37 -16.80
C THR A 93 -14.56 3.21 -16.99
N THR A 94 -14.35 2.74 -18.23
CA THR A 94 -13.38 1.68 -18.51
C THR A 94 -11.95 2.15 -18.23
N LYS A 95 -11.59 3.38 -18.66
CA LYS A 95 -10.30 4.00 -18.36
C LYS A 95 -10.10 4.24 -16.85
N ALA A 96 -11.14 4.68 -16.15
CA ALA A 96 -11.08 4.83 -14.70
C ALA A 96 -10.89 3.49 -13.98
N LEU A 97 -11.57 2.43 -14.44
CA LEU A 97 -11.46 1.09 -13.86
C LEU A 97 -10.06 0.49 -14.06
N SER A 98 -9.46 0.64 -15.24
CA SER A 98 -8.09 0.14 -15.48
C SER A 98 -7.08 0.85 -14.57
N LYS A 99 -7.16 2.18 -14.45
CA LYS A 99 -6.34 2.96 -13.50
C LYS A 99 -6.52 2.49 -12.05
N ALA A 100 -7.77 2.34 -11.60
CA ALA A 100 -8.05 1.90 -10.24
C ALA A 100 -7.52 0.48 -9.95
N LYS A 101 -7.58 -0.43 -10.93
CA LYS A 101 -6.98 -1.77 -10.82
C LYS A 101 -5.46 -1.71 -10.72
N ALA A 102 -4.81 -0.89 -11.55
CA ALA A 102 -3.36 -0.70 -11.51
C ALA A 102 -2.90 -0.15 -10.16
N LEU A 103 -3.58 0.90 -9.65
CA LEU A 103 -3.31 1.46 -8.31
C LEU A 103 -3.51 0.42 -7.21
N LYS A 104 -4.58 -0.38 -7.26
CA LYS A 104 -4.79 -1.46 -6.29
C LYS A 104 -3.67 -2.50 -6.32
N ALA A 105 -3.17 -2.85 -7.51
CA ALA A 105 -2.08 -3.81 -7.65
C ALA A 105 -0.76 -3.27 -7.08
N ALA A 106 -0.37 -2.04 -7.44
CA ALA A 106 0.81 -1.38 -6.91
C ALA A 106 0.73 -1.19 -5.38
N HIS A 107 -0.43 -0.79 -4.87
CA HIS A 107 -0.66 -0.70 -3.42
C HIS A 107 -0.50 -2.07 -2.74
N ALA A 108 -0.96 -3.17 -3.35
CA ALA A 108 -0.87 -4.49 -2.75
C ALA A 108 0.59 -4.95 -2.59
N THR A 109 1.46 -4.68 -3.57
CA THR A 109 2.89 -5.02 -3.52
C THR A 109 3.61 -4.21 -2.45
N GLU A 110 3.41 -2.90 -2.41
CA GLU A 110 4.01 -2.02 -1.41
C GLU A 110 3.53 -2.36 0.00
N TYR A 111 2.23 -2.58 0.18
CA TYR A 111 1.64 -2.92 1.47
C TYR A 111 2.17 -4.25 2.01
N ALA A 112 2.36 -5.25 1.15
CA ALA A 112 2.94 -6.53 1.55
C ALA A 112 4.37 -6.38 2.05
N ALA A 113 5.20 -5.62 1.31
CA ALA A 113 6.58 -5.33 1.70
C ALA A 113 6.65 -4.56 3.03
N LEU A 114 5.83 -3.50 3.17
CA LEU A 114 5.74 -2.71 4.39
C LEU A 114 5.32 -3.54 5.60
N ARG A 115 4.36 -4.45 5.43
CA ARG A 115 3.90 -5.34 6.50
C ARG A 115 5.00 -6.30 6.98
N ILE A 116 5.79 -6.83 6.05
CA ILE A 116 6.94 -7.70 6.38
C ILE A 116 7.99 -6.90 7.15
N ALA A 117 8.35 -5.71 6.66
CA ALA A 117 9.33 -4.85 7.31
C ALA A 117 8.90 -4.41 8.71
N SER A 118 7.63 -4.00 8.87
CA SER A 118 7.05 -3.63 10.17
C SER A 118 7.08 -4.79 11.17
N ARG A 119 6.67 -6.00 10.74
CA ARG A 119 6.73 -7.20 11.60
C ARG A 119 8.16 -7.53 12.04
N ARG A 120 9.12 -7.39 11.13
CA ARG A 120 10.53 -7.63 11.43
C ARG A 120 11.05 -6.63 12.46
N ALA A 121 10.79 -5.34 12.27
CA ALA A 121 11.21 -4.29 13.21
C ALA A 121 10.61 -4.50 14.61
N SER A 122 9.29 -4.72 14.70
CA SER A 122 8.63 -5.01 15.99
C SER A 122 9.11 -6.33 16.61
N GLY A 123 9.45 -7.33 15.79
CA GLY A 123 10.05 -8.59 16.25
C GLY A 123 11.42 -8.40 16.90
N TYR A 124 12.32 -7.65 16.24
CA TYR A 124 13.63 -7.32 16.79
C TYR A 124 13.52 -6.50 18.08
N ALA A 125 12.66 -5.48 18.11
CA ALA A 125 12.48 -4.67 19.31
C ALA A 125 12.02 -5.53 20.51
N LYS A 126 11.10 -6.48 20.29
CA LYS A 126 10.64 -7.41 21.32
C LYS A 126 11.73 -8.37 21.78
N ALA A 127 12.47 -8.96 20.84
CA ALA A 127 13.55 -9.91 21.15
C ALA A 127 14.66 -9.24 21.97
N ILE A 128 15.07 -8.03 21.58
CA ILE A 128 16.07 -7.25 22.31
C ILE A 128 15.57 -6.94 23.72
N ALA A 129 14.34 -6.42 23.86
CA ALA A 129 13.77 -6.13 25.18
C ALA A 129 13.65 -7.38 26.07
N GLN A 130 13.42 -8.56 25.49
CA GLN A 130 13.41 -9.82 26.24
C GLN A 130 14.81 -10.24 26.70
N ILE A 131 15.81 -10.09 25.82
CA ILE A 131 17.22 -10.38 26.12
C ILE A 131 17.72 -9.41 27.20
N ASP A 132 17.45 -8.11 27.09
CA ASP A 132 17.86 -7.11 28.08
C ASP A 132 17.28 -7.43 29.46
N ARG A 133 16.00 -7.84 29.52
CA ARG A 133 15.37 -8.30 30.77
C ARG A 133 15.96 -9.60 31.31
N ALA A 134 16.47 -10.48 30.45
CA ALA A 134 17.10 -11.73 30.89
C ALA A 134 18.51 -11.46 31.42
N LEU A 135 19.30 -10.65 30.72
CA LEU A 135 20.63 -10.22 31.14
C LEU A 135 20.58 -9.42 32.45
N GLY A 136 19.64 -8.48 32.57
CA GLY A 136 19.43 -7.71 33.80
C GLY A 136 18.98 -8.56 34.99
N ARG A 137 18.34 -9.71 34.75
CA ARG A 137 17.98 -10.70 35.79
C ARG A 137 19.11 -11.67 36.14
N SER A 138 20.18 -11.70 35.35
CA SER A 138 21.33 -12.60 35.55
C SER A 138 22.49 -11.90 36.28
N ALA A 139 22.33 -10.60 36.56
CA ALA A 139 23.33 -9.74 37.20
C ALA A 139 23.02 -9.42 38.68
N ASP A 140 21.87 -9.90 39.16
CA ASP A 140 21.47 -9.95 40.58
C ASP A 140 21.56 -11.40 41.09
#